data_AF-A0A1G1PPB4-F1
#
_entry.id   AF-A0A1G1PPB4-F1
#
_cell.length_a   1.000
_cell.length_b   1.000
_cell.length_c   1.000
_cell.angle_alpha   90.00
_cell.angle_beta   90.00
_cell.angle_gamma   90.00
#
_symmetry.space_group_name_H-M   'P 1'
#
loop_
_entity.id
_entity.type
_entity.pdbx_description
1 polymer ?
#
loop_
_entity_poly.entity_id
_entity_poly.type
_entity_poly.pdbx_seq_one_letter_code
_entity_poly.pdbx_strand_id
1 'polypeptide(L)'
;MKFISHLDLVRLFQRAARRAEIPLIISQGFSPRPKISFKRALKLGAESESEEAVFHIKGLISKEDFGNRLQAQLPEGIVIKNIEEIN
;
A
#
# COMPACT_ATOMS: atom_id res chain seq x y z
N MET A 1 -8.47 -14.94 -15.80
CA MET A 1 -7.83 -14.63 -14.51
C MET A 1 -6.56 -13.81 -14.78
N LYS A 2 -6.47 -12.58 -14.24
CA LYS A 2 -5.22 -11.81 -14.27
C LYS A 2 -4.52 -12.02 -12.93
N PHE A 3 -3.41 -12.74 -12.93
CA PHE A 3 -2.57 -12.86 -11.75
C PHE A 3 -1.81 -11.54 -11.55
N ILE A 4 -2.01 -10.86 -10.41
CA ILE A 4 -1.16 -9.73 -10.01
C ILE A 4 0.08 -10.32 -9.34
N SER A 5 1.26 -9.99 -9.88
CA SER A 5 2.51 -10.33 -9.21
C SER A 5 2.70 -9.45 -7.97
N HIS A 6 3.52 -9.91 -7.02
CA HIS A 6 3.90 -9.09 -5.86
C HIS A 6 4.46 -7.72 -6.28
N LEU A 7 5.27 -7.67 -7.34
CA LEU A 7 5.84 -6.42 -7.85
C LEU A 7 4.76 -5.49 -8.41
N ASP A 8 3.74 -6.02 -9.08
CA ASP A 8 2.63 -5.23 -9.59
C ASP A 8 1.78 -4.67 -8.45
N LEU A 9 1.62 -5.43 -7.37
CA LEU A 9 0.95 -4.98 -6.15
C LEU A 9 1.73 -3.85 -5.47
N VAL A 10 3.06 -4.00 -5.32
CA VAL A 10 3.95 -2.95 -4.80
C VAL A 10 3.81 -1.67 -5.62
N ARG A 11 3.91 -1.79 -6.96
CA ARG A 11 3.77 -0.65 -7.87
C ARG A 11 2.38 -0.03 -7.82
N LEU A 12 1.34 -0.84 -7.66
CA LEU A 12 -0.03 -0.38 -7.50
C LEU A 12 -0.16 0.49 -6.25
N PHE A 13 0.22 -0.02 -5.08
CA PHE A 13 0.10 0.73 -3.83
C PHE A 13 0.96 1.99 -3.81
N GLN A 14 2.15 1.97 -4.42
CA GLN A 14 2.96 3.18 -4.61
C GLN A 14 2.21 4.26 -5.43
N ARG A 15 1.58 3.86 -6.54
CA ARG A 15 0.82 4.79 -7.38
C ARG A 15 -0.44 5.28 -6.68
N ALA A 16 -1.16 4.39 -6.01
CA ALA A 16 -2.38 4.71 -5.28
C ALA A 16 -2.08 5.70 -4.16
N ALA A 17 -1.06 5.44 -3.34
CA ALA A 17 -0.66 6.34 -2.26
C ALA A 17 -0.21 7.72 -2.77
N ARG A 18 0.52 7.77 -3.90
CA ARG A 18 0.88 9.04 -4.55
C ARG A 18 -0.35 9.82 -5.03
N ARG A 19 -1.34 9.14 -5.65
CA ARG A 19 -2.58 9.78 -6.12
C ARG A 19 -3.50 10.21 -4.99
N ALA A 20 -3.47 9.47 -3.88
CA ALA A 20 -4.17 9.79 -2.65
C ALA A 20 -3.52 10.94 -1.89
N GLU A 21 -2.41 11.50 -2.38
CA GLU A 21 -1.62 12.55 -1.74
C GLU A 21 -1.15 12.15 -0.34
N ILE A 22 -0.92 10.86 -0.11
CA ILE A 22 -0.42 10.35 1.15
C ILE A 22 1.06 10.79 1.28
N PRO A 23 1.45 11.47 2.38
CA PRO A 23 2.78 12.02 2.58
C PRO A 23 3.77 10.92 3.00
N LEU A 24 4.05 9.98 2.09
CA LEU A 24 4.96 8.87 2.37
C LEU A 24 6.36 9.38 2.73
N ILE A 25 6.95 8.79 3.77
CA ILE A 25 8.36 8.97 4.10
C ILE A 25 9.19 8.38 2.97
N ILE A 26 10.17 9.15 2.53
CA ILE A 26 11.13 8.74 1.51
C ILE A 26 12.40 8.25 2.21
N SER A 27 12.94 7.12 1.77
CA SER A 27 14.21 6.62 2.29
C SER A 27 15.34 7.62 2.02
N GLN A 28 16.18 7.90 3.03
CA GLN A 28 17.38 8.71 2.86
C GLN A 28 18.50 7.84 2.29
N GLY A 29 18.93 8.09 1.04
CA GLY A 29 19.99 7.35 0.35
C GLY A 29 20.07 7.68 -1.14
N PHE A 30 20.99 7.03 -1.86
CA PHE A 30 21.27 7.30 -3.29
C PHE A 30 20.14 6.91 -4.25
N SER A 31 19.12 6.17 -3.81
CA SER A 31 17.88 5.91 -4.55
C SER A 31 16.67 6.15 -3.62
N PRO A 32 16.17 7.38 -3.53
CA PRO A 32 15.00 7.70 -2.69
C PRO A 32 13.78 6.94 -3.19
N ARG A 33 13.21 6.09 -2.34
CA ARG A 33 11.95 5.38 -2.61
C ARG A 33 10.97 5.59 -1.46
N PRO A 34 9.66 5.66 -1.74
CA PRO A 34 8.67 5.68 -0.68
C PRO A 34 8.83 4.43 0.20
N LYS A 35 8.85 4.64 1.52
CA LYS A 35 9.05 3.57 2.49
C LYS A 35 7.73 2.84 2.72
N ILE A 36 7.53 1.79 1.91
CA ILE A 36 6.42 0.85 2.00
C ILE A 36 7.02 -0.55 2.17
N SER A 37 6.59 -1.28 3.19
CA SER A 37 7.05 -2.64 3.48
C SER A 37 5.89 -3.62 3.37
N PHE A 38 6.09 -4.73 2.66
CA PHE A 38 5.09 -5.79 2.54
C PHE A 38 5.52 -6.95 3.42
N LYS A 39 4.65 -7.38 4.34
CA LYS A 39 5.05 -8.34 5.38
C LYS A 39 5.23 -9.74 4.83
N ARG A 40 4.34 -10.21 3.96
CA ARG A 40 4.48 -11.49 3.22
C ARG A 40 3.67 -11.40 1.92
N ALA A 41 4.35 -11.39 0.79
CA ALA A 41 3.72 -11.83 -0.46
C ALA A 41 3.40 -13.32 -0.28
N LEU A 42 2.12 -13.70 -0.21
CA LEU A 42 1.80 -15.12 -0.24
C LEU A 42 2.21 -15.68 -1.62
N LYS A 43 2.70 -16.93 -1.64
CA LYS A 43 3.27 -17.57 -2.83
C LYS A 43 2.30 -17.48 -4.02
N LEU A 44 2.84 -17.11 -5.19
CA LEU A 44 2.13 -17.09 -6.47
C LEU A 44 1.33 -18.39 -6.70
N GLY A 45 0.03 -18.27 -7.00
CA GLY A 45 -0.81 -19.39 -7.43
C GLY A 45 -2.06 -19.67 -6.58
N ALA A 46 -2.19 -19.05 -5.41
CA ALA A 46 -3.43 -19.05 -4.63
C ALA A 46 -4.11 -17.68 -4.74
N GLU A 47 -5.44 -17.63 -4.62
CA GLU A 47 -6.15 -16.38 -4.31
C GLU A 47 -5.47 -15.77 -3.08
N SER A 48 -4.79 -14.63 -3.23
CA SER A 48 -4.17 -13.98 -2.07
C SER A 48 -5.28 -13.36 -1.24
N GLU A 49 -5.74 -14.07 -0.22
CA GLU A 49 -6.87 -13.64 0.61
C GLU A 49 -6.56 -12.38 1.42
N SER A 50 -5.29 -12.07 1.69
CA SER A 50 -4.86 -10.85 2.40
C SER A 50 -3.37 -10.57 2.22
N GLU A 51 -3.04 -9.46 1.58
CA GLU A 51 -1.68 -8.89 1.53
C GLU A 51 -1.57 -7.77 2.57
N GLU A 52 -0.54 -7.81 3.40
CA GLU A 52 -0.30 -6.78 4.42
C GLU A 52 0.81 -5.83 3.98
N ALA A 53 0.49 -4.54 3.88
CA ALA A 53 1.41 -3.47 3.53
C ALA A 53 1.48 -2.43 4.65
N VAL A 54 2.70 -2.07 5.04
CA VAL A 54 3.02 -1.05 6.03
C VAL A 54 3.49 0.20 5.31
N PHE A 55 2.81 1.32 5.55
CA PHE A 55 3.14 2.63 4.98
C PHE A 55 3.73 3.52 6.06
N HIS A 56 4.92 4.03 5.81
CA HIS A 56 5.49 5.06 6.68
C HIS A 56 5.11 6.43 6.13
N ILE A 57 4.38 7.21 6.92
CA ILE A 57 3.90 8.55 6.53
C ILE A 57 4.51 9.64 7.40
N LYS A 58 4.60 10.85 6.87
CA LYS A 58 5.01 12.05 7.58
C LYS A 58 3.76 12.86 7.96
N GLY A 59 3.70 13.28 9.22
CA GLY A 59 2.58 14.08 9.73
C GLY A 59 1.45 13.22 10.26
N LEU A 60 0.33 13.87 10.57
CA LEU A 60 -0.84 13.24 11.19
C LEU A 60 -1.94 13.07 10.14
N ILE A 61 -2.29 11.81 9.85
CA ILE A 61 -3.46 11.43 9.07
C ILE A 61 -4.17 10.34 9.85
N SER A 62 -5.46 10.52 10.12
CA SER A 62 -6.27 9.48 10.78
C SER A 62 -6.31 8.21 9.94
N LYS A 63 -6.40 7.05 10.58
CA LYS A 63 -6.57 5.77 9.87
C LYS A 63 -7.78 5.78 8.93
N GLU A 64 -8.88 6.46 9.29
CA GLU A 64 -10.06 6.58 8.44
C GLU A 64 -9.77 7.42 7.18
N ASP A 65 -9.16 8.60 7.33
CA ASP A 65 -8.82 9.45 6.18
C ASP A 65 -7.81 8.76 5.26
N PHE A 66 -6.78 8.14 5.82
CA PHE A 66 -5.82 7.34 5.08
C PHE A 66 -6.52 6.26 4.26
N GLY A 67 -7.42 5.50 4.90
CA GLY A 67 -8.16 4.42 4.27
C GLY A 67 -9.06 4.87 3.15
N ASN A 68 -9.85 5.90 3.39
CA ASN A 68 -10.77 6.45 2.40
C ASN A 68 -10.03 6.96 1.16
N ARG A 69 -8.96 7.74 1.38
CA ARG A 69 -8.14 8.29 0.29
C ARG A 69 -7.45 7.20 -0.50
N LEU A 70 -6.87 6.19 0.17
CA LEU A 70 -6.19 5.10 -0.51
C LEU A 70 -7.18 4.22 -1.29
N GLN A 71 -8.30 3.83 -0.68
CA GLN A 71 -9.35 3.02 -1.31
C GLN A 71 -9.90 3.67 -2.59
N ALA A 72 -10.09 4.99 -2.58
CA ALA A 72 -10.56 5.74 -3.75
C ALA A 72 -9.59 5.69 -4.95
N GLN A 73 -8.33 5.31 -4.74
CA GLN A 73 -7.30 5.21 -5.78
C GLN A 73 -7.01 3.77 -6.22
N LEU A 74 -7.63 2.77 -5.58
CA LEU A 74 -7.49 1.36 -5.92
C LEU A 74 -8.48 0.98 -7.03
N PRO A 75 -8.10 0.05 -7.93
CA PRO A 75 -8.99 -0.45 -8.96
C PRO A 75 -10.10 -1.31 -8.36
N GLU A 76 -11.18 -1.48 -9.12
CA GLU A 76 -12.21 -2.45 -8.83
C GLU A 76 -11.60 -3.85 -8.60
N GLY A 77 -12.07 -4.54 -7.55
CA GLY A 77 -11.54 -5.83 -7.13
C GLY A 77 -10.44 -5.79 -6.07
N ILE A 78 -9.98 -4.60 -5.64
CA ILE A 78 -9.04 -4.44 -4.53
C ILE A 78 -9.68 -3.62 -3.42
N VAL A 79 -9.91 -4.27 -2.28
CA VAL A 79 -10.63 -3.70 -1.13
C VAL A 79 -9.75 -3.75 0.10
N ILE A 80 -9.61 -2.61 0.76
CA ILE A 80 -8.96 -2.51 2.07
C ILE A 80 -9.90 -3.11 3.12
N LYS A 81 -9.45 -4.15 3.80
CA LYS A 81 -10.26 -4.85 4.82
C LYS A 81 -10.07 -4.29 6.23
N ASN A 82 -8.85 -3.88 6.55
CA ASN A 82 -8.49 -3.36 7.86
C ASN A 82 -7.35 -2.34 7.72
N ILE A 83 -7.30 -1.39 8.64
CA ILE A 83 -6.22 -0.40 8.76
C ILE A 83 -5.91 -0.23 10.24
N GLU A 84 -4.65 -0.40 10.57
CA GLU A 84 -4.12 -0.25 11.91
C GLU A 84 -3.00 0.78 11.92
N GLU A 85 -3.01 1.63 12.93
CA GLU A 85 -1.90 2.53 13.22
C GLU A 85 -0.83 1.75 14.00
N ILE A 86 0.39 1.76 13.49
CA ILE A 86 1.53 1.09 14.13
C ILE A 86 2.29 2.15 14.92
N ASN A 87 2.29 2.02 16.25
CA ASN A 87 3.06 2.86 17.16
C ASN A 87 4.56 2.58 17.08
#